data_AF-A0A5A5TJC5-F1
#
_entry.id   AF-A0A5A5TJC5-F1
#
_cell.length_a   1.000
_cell.length_b   1.000
_cell.length_c   1.000
_cell.angle_alpha   90.00
_cell.angle_beta   90.00
_cell.angle_gamma   90.00
#
_symmetry.space_group_name_H-M   'P 1'
#
loop_
_entity.id
_entity.type
_entity.pdbx_description
1 polymer ?
#
loop_
_entity_poly.entity_id
_entity_poly.type
_entity_poly.pdbx_seq_one_letter_code
_entity_poly.pdbx_strand_id
1 'polypeptide(L)' 'MNLERIKYQTCPYDQEEGILVTDLEEVIPETDNDGNLQYYCPTCSNTFVYCDCDTSYRR' A
#
# COMPACT_ATOMS: atom_id res chain seq x y z
N MET A 1 3.24 -10.92 -10.78
CA MET A 1 3.28 -10.12 -9.53
C MET A 1 4.29 -10.73 -8.59
N ASN A 2 5.33 -9.98 -8.20
CA ASN A 2 6.29 -10.41 -7.17
C ASN A 2 5.63 -10.12 -5.81
N LEU A 3 5.32 -11.15 -5.03
CA LEU A 3 4.61 -11.03 -3.74
C LEU A 3 5.32 -10.11 -2.73
N GLU A 4 6.65 -10.04 -2.79
CA GLU A 4 7.45 -9.16 -1.94
C GLU A 4 7.16 -7.68 -2.19
N ARG A 5 6.82 -7.32 -3.44
CA ARG A 5 6.48 -5.93 -3.84
C ARG A 5 5.07 -5.52 -3.44
N ILE A 6 4.26 -6.45 -2.91
CA ILE A 6 2.89 -6.17 -2.44
C ILE A 6 2.92 -5.89 -0.93
N LYS A 7 3.86 -6.48 -0.19
CA LYS A 7 3.96 -6.29 1.26
C LYS A 7 4.63 -4.97 1.64
N TYR A 8 5.56 -4.50 0.81
CA TYR A 8 6.33 -3.31 1.07
C TYR A 8 6.22 -2.35 -0.11
N GLN A 9 5.97 -1.08 0.19
CA GLN A 9 5.92 0.00 -0.78
C GLN A 9 6.70 1.20 -0.29
N THR A 10 7.30 1.94 -1.20
CA THR A 10 8.02 3.17 -0.84
C THR A 10 7.03 4.27 -0.46
N CYS A 11 7.20 4.81 0.74
CA CYS A 11 6.41 5.92 1.26
C CYS A 11 6.65 7.18 0.42
N PRO A 12 5.60 7.89 -0.03
CA PRO A 12 5.74 9.08 -0.87
C PRO A 12 6.29 10.30 -0.11
N TYR A 13 6.30 10.28 1.22
CA TYR A 13 6.69 11.42 2.05
C TYR A 13 8.19 11.48 2.35
N ASP A 14 8.79 10.34 2.69
CA ASP A 14 10.18 10.23 3.13
C ASP A 14 11.01 9.23 2.30
N GLN A 15 10.39 8.56 1.32
CA GLN A 15 11.00 7.51 0.50
C GLN A 15 11.47 6.27 1.29
N GLU A 16 11.02 6.12 2.54
CA GLU A 16 11.30 4.94 3.36
C GLU A 16 10.32 3.79 3.04
N GLU A 17 10.58 2.61 3.60
CA GLU A 17 9.67 1.46 3.44
C GLU A 17 8.39 1.65 4.26
N GLY A 18 7.25 1.56 3.56
CA GLY A 18 5.91 1.41 4.11
C GLY A 18 5.44 -0.03 4.05
N ILE A 19 4.73 -0.44 5.08
CA ILE A 19 4.31 -1.83 5.32
C ILE A 19 2.82 -1.94 5.05
N LEU A 20 2.41 -2.95 4.28
CA LEU A 20 1.00 -3.21 4.00
C LEU A 20 0.22 -3.40 5.30
N VAL A 21 -0.86 -2.63 5.45
CA VAL A 21 -1.76 -2.76 6.59
C VAL A 21 -2.67 -3.95 6.36
N THR A 22 -2.64 -4.88 7.31
CA THR A 22 -3.47 -6.09 7.31
C THR A 22 -4.00 -6.29 8.71
N ASP A 23 -5.25 -6.74 8.80
CA ASP A 23 -5.75 -7.24 10.07
C ASP A 23 -4.96 -8.51 10.45
N LEU A 24 -4.73 -8.71 11.76
CA LEU A 24 -4.04 -9.90 12.26
C LEU A 24 -4.98 -11.11 12.36
N GLU A 25 -6.29 -10.88 12.44
CA GLU A 25 -7.32 -11.91 12.51
C GLU A 25 -7.84 -12.32 11.13
N GLU A 26 -7.80 -11.41 10.15
CA GLU A 26 -8.25 -11.66 8.78
C GLU A 26 -7.05 -11.69 7.82
N VAL A 27 -7.00 -12.67 6.93
CA VAL A 27 -5.95 -12.78 5.89
C VAL A 27 -6.11 -11.74 4.76
N ILE A 28 -7.00 -10.76 4.97
CA ILE A 28 -7.44 -9.79 4.00
C ILE A 28 -6.79 -8.44 4.35
N PRO A 29 -6.05 -7.83 3.41
CA PRO A 29 -5.41 -6.54 3.65
C PRO A 29 -6.45 -5.43 3.78
N GLU A 30 -6.15 -4.40 4.58
CA GLU A 30 -7.02 -3.24 4.71
C GLU A 30 -7.00 -2.43 3.41
N THR A 31 -8.20 -2.10 2.91
CA THR A 31 -8.39 -1.25 1.74
C THR A 31 -9.18 -0.01 2.07
N ASP A 32 -8.99 1.05 1.29
CA ASP A 32 -9.85 2.23 1.34
C ASP A 32 -11.24 1.97 0.71
N ASN A 33 -12.09 3.00 0.68
CA ASN A 33 -13.44 2.91 0.09
C ASN A 33 -13.44 2.59 -1.42
N ASP A 34 -12.30 2.76 -2.09
CA ASP A 34 -12.08 2.50 -3.51
C ASP A 34 -11.43 1.12 -3.74
N GLY A 35 -11.17 0.36 -2.68
CA GLY A 35 -10.56 -0.97 -2.74
C GLY A 35 -9.03 -0.95 -2.91
N ASN A 36 -8.38 0.18 -2.67
CA ASN A 36 -6.93 0.31 -2.76
C ASN A 36 -6.24 -0.14 -1.47
N LEU A 37 -5.12 -0.84 -1.61
CA LEU A 37 -4.30 -1.30 -0.50
C LEU A 37 -3.71 -0.12 0.30
N GLN A 38 -3.84 -0.19 1.62
CA GLN A 38 -3.26 0.80 2.53
C GLN A 38 -1.92 0.33 3.09
N TYR A 39 -0.98 1.26 3.22
CA TYR A 39 0.36 1.01 3.74
C TYR A 39 0.66 1.99 4.87
N TYR A 40 1.32 1.51 5.91
CA TYR A 40 1.75 2.31 7.05
C TYR A 40 3.26 2.53 6.99
N CYS A 41 3.68 3.80 7.02
CA CYS A 41 5.09 4.16 7.17
C CYS A 41 5.42 4.37 8.66
N PRO A 42 6.28 3.54 9.27
CA PRO A 42 6.66 3.70 10.68
C PRO A 42 7.51 4.95 10.92
N THR A 43 8.27 5.40 9.93
CA THR A 43 9.12 6.60 10.03
C THR A 43 8.28 7.89 10.04
N CYS A 44 7.33 8.00 9.11
CA CYS A 44 6.39 9.12 9.06
C CYS A 44 5.23 9.01 10.06
N SER A 45 5.02 7.83 10.66
CA SER A 45 3.81 7.49 11.43
C SER A 45 2.51 7.83 10.69
N ASN A 46 2.52 7.70 9.36
CA ASN A 46 1.40 8.03 8.48
C ASN A 46 1.01 6.82 7.63
N THR A 47 -0.29 6.69 7.37
CA THR A 47 -0.81 5.76 6.36
C THR A 47 -0.89 6.43 5.00
N PHE A 48 -0.63 5.67 3.95
CA PHE A 48 -0.76 6.10 2.57
C PHE A 48 -1.33 4.97 1.71
N VAL A 49 -1.97 5.35 0.62
CA VAL A 49 -2.55 4.40 -0.34
C VAL A 49 -1.58 4.25 -1.49
N TYR A 50 -1.27 3.01 -1.85
CA TYR A 50 -0.55 2.74 -3.10
C TYR A 50 -1.56 2.22 -4.11
N CYS A 51 -2.02 3.10 -5.02
CA CYS A 51 -2.76 2.63 -6.18
C CYS A 51 -1.75 2.17 -7.23
N ASP A 52 -1.70 0.86 -7.52
CA ASP A 52 -1.16 0.34 -8.78
C ASP A 52 -2.19 0.57 -9.89
N CYS A 53 -2.70 1.81 -9.96
CA CYS A 53 -3.49 2.33 -11.06
C CYS A 53 -2.54 2.40 -12.25
N ASP A 54 -2.26 1.23 -12.83
CA ASP A 54 -1.60 1.14 -14.10
C ASP A 54 -2.36 2.09 -15.04
N THR A 55 -1.58 2.95 -15.66
CA THR A 55 -1.93 3.88 -16.72
C THR A 55 -2.49 3.15 -17.96
N SER A 56 -3.46 2.24 -17.81
CA SER A 56 -4.06 1.46 -18.88
C SER A 56 -5.24 2.17 -19.55
N TYR A 57 -5.60 3.39 -19.12
CA TYR A 57 -6.60 4.25 -19.77
C TYR A 57 -5.97 5.50 -20.41
N ARG A 58 -4.93 5.30 -21.23
CA ARG A 58 -4.56 6.25 -22.30
C ARG A 58 -4.60 5.52 -23.64
N ARG A 59 -5.79 5.44 -24.23
CA ARG A 59 -5.97 5.26 -25.67
C ARG A 59 -6.78 6.43 -26.20
#